data_AF-A0A915YZU3-F1
#
_entry.id   AF-A0A915YZU3-F1
#
_cell.length_a   1.000
_cell.length_b   1.000
_cell.length_c   1.000
_cell.angle_alpha   90.00
_cell.angle_beta   90.00
_cell.angle_gamma   90.00
#
_symmetry.space_group_name_H-M   'P 1'
#
loop_
_entity.id
_entity.type
_entity.pdbx_description
1 polymer ?
#
loop_
_entity_poly.entity_id
_entity_poly.type
_entity_poly.pdbx_seq_one_letter_code
_entity_poly.pdbx_strand_id
1 'polypeptide(L)'
;MDIPKYDGNIHPDEWINDIRKYHYIWKVEYEEFLNIVISLIDPTIKLPTEISDIEELRNALKENISFTVFKNTNKRKLQLLKYIPESRALRHVATGKYLSSVENLCYKTGSKLQLVFVRGSDPGPNSLWKIQFNKELATYTDTSITLQHTKSNKLLGISWYGSGNSYSYQKSPTFGSTEVNCGGNASEWKFNYSKSEENHESYLKSNDIIYLSIKKSVDRSGRTTHIGSVEFLRCHDVRFTIGNDNFQEIVCHNERLGANDDWCIELIEQCA
;
A
#
# COMPACT_ATOMS: atom_id res chain seq x y z
N MET A 1 5.37 -28.59 -2.49
CA MET A 1 4.84 -27.32 -3.00
C MET A 1 3.46 -27.20 -2.37
N ASP A 2 3.24 -26.22 -1.50
CA ASP A 2 1.96 -26.09 -0.79
C ASP A 2 0.94 -25.44 -1.73
N ILE A 3 -0.07 -26.22 -2.11
CA ILE A 3 -1.14 -25.76 -3.00
C ILE A 3 -2.12 -24.93 -2.17
N PRO A 4 -2.46 -23.70 -2.58
CA PRO A 4 -3.32 -22.83 -1.79
C PRO A 4 -4.75 -23.39 -1.73
N LYS A 5 -5.26 -23.62 -0.53
CA LYS A 5 -6.66 -24.01 -0.30
C LYS A 5 -7.57 -22.79 -0.22
N TYR A 6 -8.84 -22.94 -0.60
CA TYR A 6 -9.85 -21.89 -0.43
C TYR A 6 -10.65 -22.12 0.85
N ASP A 7 -10.46 -21.28 1.85
CA ASP A 7 -11.14 -21.33 3.14
C ASP A 7 -12.15 -20.19 3.35
N GLY A 8 -12.37 -19.36 2.33
CA GLY A 8 -13.23 -18.18 2.40
C GLY A 8 -12.58 -16.95 3.07
N ASN A 9 -11.30 -16.99 3.47
CA ASN A 9 -10.58 -15.84 4.02
C ASN A 9 -9.79 -15.04 2.96
N ILE A 10 -9.95 -15.40 1.69
CA ILE A 10 -9.34 -14.76 0.52
C ILE A 10 -10.42 -14.42 -0.52
N HIS A 11 -10.20 -13.40 -1.34
CA HIS A 11 -11.15 -13.05 -2.39
C HIS A 11 -11.17 -14.18 -3.46
N PRO A 12 -12.34 -14.64 -3.97
CA PRO A 12 -12.42 -15.69 -4.99
C PRO A 12 -11.53 -15.44 -6.20
N ASP A 13 -11.53 -14.21 -6.73
CA ASP A 13 -10.70 -13.82 -7.89
C ASP A 13 -9.20 -13.94 -7.60
N GLU A 14 -8.77 -13.55 -6.39
CA GLU A 14 -7.38 -13.62 -5.95
C GLU A 14 -6.91 -15.08 -5.87
N TRP A 15 -7.72 -15.94 -5.24
CA TRP A 15 -7.41 -17.37 -5.13
C TRP A 15 -7.43 -18.09 -6.48
N ILE A 16 -8.40 -17.79 -7.36
CA ILE A 16 -8.47 -18.39 -8.70
C ILE A 16 -7.25 -18.01 -9.55
N ASN A 17 -6.80 -16.74 -9.49
CA ASN A 17 -5.60 -16.32 -10.20
C ASN A 17 -4.35 -17.05 -9.71
N ASP A 18 -4.22 -17.27 -8.40
CA ASP A 18 -3.12 -18.07 -7.86
C ASP A 18 -3.19 -19.54 -8.28
N ILE A 19 -4.38 -20.13 -8.30
CA ILE A 19 -4.59 -21.52 -8.75
C ILE A 19 -4.32 -21.70 -10.24
N ARG A 20 -4.69 -20.74 -11.09
CA ARG A 20 -4.44 -20.78 -12.54
C ARG A 20 -2.95 -20.96 -12.88
N LYS A 21 -2.04 -20.45 -12.04
CA LYS A 21 -0.58 -20.64 -12.22
C LYS A 21 -0.17 -22.11 -12.16
N TYR A 22 -0.91 -22.95 -11.43
CA TYR A 22 -0.64 -24.38 -11.30
C TYR A 22 -1.13 -25.21 -12.49
N HIS A 23 -2.11 -24.70 -13.27
CA HIS A 23 -2.58 -25.38 -14.48
C HIS A 23 -1.42 -25.66 -15.45
N TYR A 24 -0.54 -24.67 -15.64
CA TYR A 24 0.64 -24.80 -16.49
C TYR A 24 1.65 -25.85 -15.98
N ILE A 25 1.68 -26.07 -14.66
CA ILE A 25 2.63 -26.99 -14.01
C ILE A 25 2.13 -28.43 -14.09
N TRP A 26 0.83 -28.66 -13.90
CA TRP A 26 0.28 -30.01 -13.79
C TRP A 26 0.09 -30.72 -15.12
N LYS A 27 0.00 -30.00 -16.24
CA LYS A 27 -0.16 -30.60 -17.59
C LYS A 27 -1.29 -31.65 -17.65
N VAL A 28 -2.34 -31.44 -16.87
CA VAL A 28 -3.55 -32.28 -16.84
C VAL A 28 -4.60 -31.69 -17.77
N GLU A 29 -5.55 -32.52 -18.19
CA GLU A 29 -6.73 -32.08 -18.92
C GLU A 29 -7.57 -31.12 -18.09
N TYR A 30 -8.29 -30.21 -18.74
CA TYR A 30 -9.03 -29.14 -18.07
C TYR A 30 -10.07 -29.68 -17.05
N GLU A 31 -10.76 -30.77 -17.37
CA GLU A 31 -11.73 -31.40 -16.47
C GLU A 31 -11.07 -31.94 -15.20
N GLU A 32 -9.90 -32.58 -15.33
CA GLU A 32 -9.13 -33.09 -14.20
C GLU A 32 -8.59 -31.94 -13.34
N PHE A 33 -8.13 -30.87 -13.99
CA PHE A 33 -7.75 -29.63 -13.31
C PHE A 33 -8.92 -29.06 -12.49
N LEU A 34 -10.10 -28.91 -13.08
CA LEU A 34 -11.26 -28.35 -12.38
C LEU A 34 -11.65 -29.21 -11.17
N ASN A 35 -11.65 -30.53 -11.30
CA ASN A 35 -11.91 -31.46 -10.19
C ASN A 35 -10.90 -31.30 -9.04
N ILE A 36 -9.60 -31.14 -9.38
CA ILE A 36 -8.57 -30.85 -8.38
C ILE A 36 -8.87 -29.51 -7.70
N VAL A 37 -9.18 -28.46 -8.46
CA VAL A 37 -9.49 -27.13 -7.90
C VAL A 37 -10.68 -27.17 -6.96
N ILE A 38 -11.76 -27.87 -7.32
CA ILE A 38 -12.92 -28.06 -6.45
C ILE A 38 -12.54 -28.78 -5.15
N SER A 39 -11.64 -29.77 -5.22
CA SER A 39 -11.17 -30.51 -4.04
C SER A 39 -10.33 -29.66 -3.06
N LEU A 40 -9.82 -28.50 -3.49
CA LEU A 40 -9.03 -27.58 -2.67
C LEU A 40 -9.90 -26.61 -1.85
N ILE A 41 -11.22 -26.64 -2.05
CA ILE A 41 -12.17 -25.79 -1.35
C ILE A 41 -12.54 -26.43 -0.02
N ASP A 42 -12.59 -25.62 1.04
CA ASP A 42 -12.98 -26.07 2.36
C ASP A 42 -14.39 -26.70 2.32
N PRO A 43 -14.57 -27.95 2.81
CA PRO A 43 -15.86 -28.66 2.74
C PRO A 43 -17.04 -27.97 3.45
N THR A 44 -16.76 -26.99 4.31
CA THR A 44 -17.77 -26.13 4.95
C THR A 44 -18.41 -25.16 3.95
N ILE A 45 -17.73 -24.83 2.85
CA ILE A 45 -18.20 -23.95 1.79
C ILE A 45 -19.03 -24.77 0.80
N LYS A 46 -20.35 -24.65 0.93
CA LYS A 46 -21.29 -25.37 0.05
C LYS A 46 -21.32 -24.76 -1.34
N LEU A 47 -20.96 -25.59 -2.32
CA LEU A 47 -21.05 -25.29 -3.74
C LEU A 47 -22.32 -25.91 -4.34
N PRO A 48 -22.84 -25.36 -5.46
CA PRO A 48 -23.86 -26.02 -6.26
C PRO A 48 -23.38 -27.38 -6.79
N THR A 49 -24.32 -28.24 -7.14
CA THR A 49 -24.06 -29.66 -7.50
C THR A 49 -23.28 -29.82 -8.80
N GLU A 50 -23.41 -28.86 -9.72
CA GLU A 50 -22.71 -28.86 -11.01
C GLU A 50 -21.94 -27.55 -11.18
N ILE A 51 -20.64 -27.67 -11.45
CA ILE A 51 -19.74 -26.58 -11.80
C ILE A 51 -18.96 -27.07 -13.01
N SER A 52 -19.18 -26.43 -14.16
CA SER A 52 -18.62 -26.85 -15.44
C SER A 52 -17.35 -26.12 -15.81
N ASP A 53 -17.09 -24.95 -15.22
CA ASP A 53 -15.89 -24.17 -15.46
C ASP A 53 -15.46 -23.29 -14.26
N ILE A 54 -14.30 -22.65 -14.40
CA ILE A 54 -13.75 -21.75 -13.38
C ILE A 54 -14.58 -20.48 -13.16
N GLU A 55 -15.28 -19.99 -14.18
CA GLU A 55 -16.09 -18.78 -14.09
C GLU A 55 -17.37 -19.04 -13.28
N GLU A 56 -18.01 -20.19 -13.48
CA GLU A 56 -19.09 -20.71 -12.64
C GLU A 56 -18.62 -20.95 -11.21
N LEU A 57 -17.44 -21.55 -11.03
CA LEU A 57 -16.84 -21.73 -9.71
C LEU A 57 -16.65 -20.37 -9.00
N ARG A 58 -16.06 -19.39 -9.69
CA ARG A 58 -15.85 -18.05 -9.16
C ARG A 58 -17.14 -17.40 -8.71
N ASN A 59 -18.19 -17.50 -9.54
CA ASN A 59 -19.48 -16.91 -9.24
C ASN A 59 -20.13 -17.61 -8.04
N ALA A 60 -20.10 -18.95 -8.00
CA ALA A 60 -20.59 -19.73 -6.86
C ALA A 60 -19.87 -19.36 -5.55
N LEU A 61 -18.55 -19.15 -5.59
CA LEU A 61 -17.77 -18.69 -4.44
C LEU A 61 -18.16 -17.26 -4.01
N LYS A 62 -18.46 -16.36 -4.95
CA LYS A 62 -18.93 -14.99 -4.65
C LYS A 62 -20.36 -14.94 -4.11
N GLU A 63 -21.22 -15.88 -4.49
CA GLU A 63 -22.60 -15.98 -3.99
C GLU A 63 -22.67 -16.67 -2.62
N ASN A 64 -21.64 -17.42 -2.23
CA ASN A 64 -21.60 -18.11 -0.95
C ASN A 64 -21.58 -17.14 0.25
N ILE A 65 -22.19 -17.57 1.36
CA ILE A 65 -22.21 -16.81 2.62
C ILE A 65 -20.80 -16.53 3.17
N SER A 66 -19.82 -17.40 2.93
CA SER A 66 -18.43 -17.21 3.34
C SER A 66 -17.84 -15.93 2.73
N PHE A 67 -18.12 -15.64 1.46
CA PHE A 67 -17.68 -14.40 0.83
C PHE A 67 -18.36 -13.16 1.41
N THR A 68 -19.63 -13.29 1.81
CA THR A 68 -20.31 -12.21 2.56
C THR A 68 -19.67 -11.96 3.92
N VAL A 69 -19.32 -13.02 4.65
CA VAL A 69 -18.60 -12.92 5.94
C VAL A 69 -17.21 -12.31 5.74
N PHE A 70 -16.48 -12.71 4.70
CA PHE A 70 -15.21 -12.13 4.31
C PHE A 70 -15.32 -10.62 4.06
N LYS A 71 -16.28 -10.18 3.24
CA LYS A 71 -16.54 -8.75 2.97
C LYS A 71 -16.85 -7.99 4.25
N ASN A 72 -17.74 -8.51 5.10
CA ASN A 72 -18.11 -7.87 6.36
C ASN A 72 -16.95 -7.81 7.36
N THR A 73 -16.10 -8.83 7.40
CA THR A 73 -14.92 -8.87 8.27
C THR A 73 -13.90 -7.84 7.84
N ASN A 74 -13.58 -7.77 6.54
CA ASN A 74 -12.68 -6.75 6.01
C ASN A 74 -13.27 -5.34 6.16
N LYS A 75 -14.58 -5.18 5.94
CA LYS A 75 -15.30 -3.93 6.22
C LYS A 75 -15.15 -3.48 7.67
N ARG A 76 -15.35 -4.38 8.64
CA ARG A 76 -15.13 -4.07 10.07
C ARG A 76 -13.67 -3.72 10.34
N LYS A 77 -12.71 -4.52 9.87
CA LYS A 77 -11.27 -4.22 10.01
C LYS A 77 -10.92 -2.84 9.41
N LEU A 78 -11.47 -2.48 8.26
CA LEU A 78 -11.29 -1.18 7.60
C LEU A 78 -12.02 -0.04 8.31
N GLN A 79 -13.23 -0.25 8.81
CA GLN A 79 -13.92 0.73 9.65
C GLN A 79 -13.13 0.97 10.95
N LEU A 80 -12.50 -0.07 11.50
CA LEU A 80 -11.55 0.05 12.60
C LEU A 80 -10.30 0.86 12.15
N LEU A 81 -9.83 0.75 10.91
CA LEU A 81 -8.80 1.66 10.35
C LEU A 81 -9.26 3.13 10.28
N LYS A 82 -10.53 3.37 9.95
CA LYS A 82 -11.09 4.71 9.78
C LYS A 82 -11.46 5.40 11.10
N TYR A 83 -11.96 4.63 12.06
CA TYR A 83 -12.65 5.14 13.25
C TYR A 83 -11.84 5.02 14.53
N ILE A 84 -10.94 4.04 14.66
CA ILE A 84 -10.11 3.97 15.86
C ILE A 84 -9.02 5.04 15.79
N PRO A 85 -8.81 5.86 16.84
CA PRO A 85 -7.68 6.78 16.95
C PRO A 85 -6.31 6.06 17.11
N GLU A 86 -6.26 4.75 16.90
CA GLU A 86 -5.04 3.97 16.94
C GLU A 86 -4.15 4.35 15.77
N SER A 87 -2.89 4.53 16.10
CA SER A 87 -1.88 4.84 15.11
C SER A 87 -1.51 3.58 14.32
N ARG A 88 -1.06 3.78 13.08
CA ARG A 88 -0.52 2.73 12.22
C ARG A 88 0.97 2.94 12.06
N ALA A 89 1.69 1.86 11.82
CA ALA A 89 3.08 1.93 11.44
C ALA A 89 3.24 1.43 10.01
N LEU A 90 4.05 2.13 9.21
CA LEU A 90 4.42 1.73 7.86
C LEU A 90 5.82 1.11 7.93
N ARG A 91 5.90 -0.22 7.88
CA ARG A 91 7.18 -0.94 7.91
C ARG A 91 7.68 -1.11 6.49
N HIS A 92 8.91 -0.68 6.22
CA HIS A 92 9.62 -1.02 5.00
C HIS A 92 10.00 -2.49 5.04
N VAL A 93 9.54 -3.27 4.07
CA VAL A 93 9.66 -4.74 4.11
C VAL A 93 11.12 -5.18 4.07
N ALA A 94 11.94 -4.61 3.17
CA ALA A 94 13.32 -5.05 2.99
C ALA A 94 14.24 -4.74 4.18
N THR A 95 13.99 -3.66 4.93
CA THR A 95 14.84 -3.30 6.09
C THR A 95 14.21 -3.68 7.43
N GLY A 96 12.92 -4.01 7.47
CA GLY A 96 12.17 -4.21 8.70
C GLY A 96 11.99 -2.93 9.55
N LYS A 97 12.37 -1.76 9.02
CA LYS A 97 12.31 -0.48 9.74
C LYS A 97 11.05 0.29 9.43
N TYR A 98 10.69 1.22 10.31
CA TYR A 98 9.45 1.99 10.15
C TYR A 98 9.67 3.37 9.56
N LEU A 99 8.73 3.81 8.73
CA LEU A 99 8.63 5.19 8.25
C LEU A 99 8.39 6.11 9.44
N SER A 100 9.28 7.06 9.65
CA SER A 100 9.30 7.94 10.82
C SER A 100 9.43 9.40 10.44
N SER A 101 8.99 10.26 11.35
CA SER A 101 9.26 11.68 11.31
C SER A 101 9.35 12.25 12.73
N VAL A 102 10.04 13.36 12.92
CA VAL A 102 10.18 14.01 14.23
C VAL A 102 9.69 15.44 14.12
N GLU A 103 8.83 15.85 15.05
CA GLU A 103 8.33 17.22 15.10
C GLU A 103 9.50 18.23 15.20
N ASN A 104 9.42 19.31 14.42
CA ASN A 104 10.44 20.36 14.32
C ASN A 104 11.83 19.93 13.80
N LEU A 105 12.01 18.66 13.42
CA LEU A 105 13.21 18.22 12.71
C LEU A 105 12.99 18.36 11.20
N CYS A 106 13.66 19.31 10.58
CA CYS A 106 13.46 19.69 9.18
C CYS A 106 14.71 19.46 8.32
N TYR A 107 14.51 19.30 7.00
CA TYR A 107 15.59 19.31 6.03
C TYR A 107 16.37 20.64 6.09
N LYS A 108 17.69 20.58 5.87
CA LYS A 108 18.54 21.79 5.81
C LYS A 108 18.53 22.45 4.43
N THR A 109 18.30 21.65 3.39
CA THR A 109 18.18 22.03 1.98
C THR A 109 16.81 21.62 1.45
N GLY A 110 16.52 21.89 0.18
CA GLY A 110 15.25 21.51 -0.43
C GLY A 110 14.06 22.26 0.18
N SER A 111 13.04 21.53 0.62
CA SER A 111 11.79 22.15 1.12
C SER A 111 11.94 22.87 2.46
N LYS A 112 12.94 22.50 3.27
CA LYS A 112 13.06 22.89 4.70
C LYS A 112 11.84 22.49 5.55
N LEU A 113 11.01 21.58 5.06
CA LEU A 113 9.89 21.01 5.80
C LEU A 113 10.37 19.87 6.69
N GLN A 114 9.45 19.39 7.52
CA GLN A 114 9.72 18.33 8.48
C GLN A 114 10.15 17.06 7.74
N LEU A 115 11.29 16.49 8.15
CA LEU A 115 11.94 15.43 7.42
C LEU A 115 11.29 14.07 7.63
N VAL A 116 11.43 13.19 6.66
CA VAL A 116 10.94 11.82 6.69
C VAL A 116 12.10 10.87 6.45
N PHE A 117 12.13 9.77 7.20
CA PHE A 117 13.21 8.79 7.20
C PHE A 117 12.68 7.42 7.61
N VAL A 118 13.50 6.37 7.56
CA VAL A 118 13.20 5.10 8.22
C VAL A 118 14.13 4.84 9.39
N ARG A 119 13.58 4.38 10.52
CA ARG A 119 14.36 4.02 11.72
C ARG A 119 13.61 3.05 12.63
N GLY A 120 14.39 2.31 13.41
CA GLY A 120 13.91 1.41 14.46
C GLY A 120 13.40 0.07 13.91
N SER A 121 13.64 -1.01 14.65
CA SER A 121 13.03 -2.33 14.41
C SER A 121 11.66 -2.47 15.05
N ASP A 122 11.29 -1.52 15.91
CA ASP A 122 10.02 -1.47 16.63
C ASP A 122 9.33 -0.12 16.37
N PRO A 123 7.98 -0.09 16.28
CA PRO A 123 7.24 1.12 16.00
C PRO A 123 7.18 2.02 17.24
N GLY A 124 8.11 2.98 17.31
CA GLY A 124 8.10 4.04 18.31
C GLY A 124 7.11 5.18 17.98
N PRO A 125 6.92 6.15 18.89
CA PRO A 125 5.92 7.22 18.74
C PRO A 125 6.11 8.12 17.50
N ASN A 126 7.33 8.20 16.97
CA ASN A 126 7.67 8.96 15.76
C ASN A 126 7.37 8.20 14.45
N SER A 127 6.99 6.93 14.55
CA SER A 127 6.67 6.05 13.42
C SER A 127 5.17 5.84 13.23
N LEU A 128 4.37 6.63 13.95
CA LEU A 128 2.93 6.45 14.09
C LEU A 128 2.18 7.43 13.17
N TRP A 129 1.32 6.89 12.31
CA TRP A 129 0.57 7.61 11.29
C TRP A 129 -0.92 7.32 11.40
N LYS A 130 -1.76 8.32 11.16
CA LYS A 130 -3.20 8.15 10.96
C LYS A 130 -3.47 8.09 9.46
N ILE A 131 -4.15 7.04 9.01
CA ILE A 131 -4.54 6.88 7.61
C ILE A 131 -5.98 7.37 7.46
N GLN A 132 -6.21 8.38 6.64
CA GLN A 132 -7.55 8.94 6.41
C GLN A 132 -7.97 8.78 4.96
N PHE A 133 -9.23 8.44 4.72
CA PHE A 133 -9.81 8.31 3.39
C PHE A 133 -11.34 8.46 3.44
N ASN A 134 -11.93 8.92 2.32
CA ASN A 134 -13.33 9.33 2.29
C ASN A 134 -14.30 8.17 2.02
N LYS A 135 -13.81 7.03 1.53
CA LYS A 135 -14.63 5.86 1.21
C LYS A 135 -14.97 5.01 2.44
N GLU A 136 -15.95 4.11 2.29
CA GLU A 136 -16.29 3.12 3.32
C GLU A 136 -15.29 1.95 3.34
N LEU A 137 -14.75 1.59 2.17
CA LEU A 137 -13.71 0.57 1.98
C LEU A 137 -12.56 1.18 1.18
N ALA A 138 -11.32 0.85 1.58
CA ALA A 138 -10.14 1.18 0.80
C ALA A 138 -9.84 0.04 -0.19
N THR A 139 -9.80 0.41 -1.48
CA THR A 139 -9.38 -0.45 -2.59
C THR A 139 -8.03 -0.01 -3.12
N TYR A 140 -7.30 -0.94 -3.74
CA TYR A 140 -5.97 -0.72 -4.32
C TYR A 140 -5.90 0.19 -5.55
N THR A 141 -7.03 0.61 -6.11
CA THR A 141 -7.05 1.29 -7.41
C THR A 141 -7.74 2.65 -7.36
N ASP A 142 -8.65 2.86 -6.42
CA ASP A 142 -9.51 4.05 -6.44
C ASP A 142 -9.72 4.70 -5.07
N THR A 143 -8.80 4.47 -4.12
CA THR A 143 -8.88 5.13 -2.81
C THR A 143 -7.71 6.08 -2.63
N SER A 144 -8.03 7.38 -2.65
CA SER A 144 -7.11 8.41 -2.17
C SER A 144 -7.07 8.40 -0.66
N ILE A 145 -5.86 8.42 -0.12
CA ILE A 145 -5.59 8.44 1.32
C ILE A 145 -4.70 9.63 1.68
N THR A 146 -4.74 10.03 2.94
CA THR A 146 -3.71 10.87 3.55
C THR A 146 -3.07 10.13 4.71
N LEU A 147 -1.78 10.40 4.94
CA LEU A 147 -0.99 9.84 6.03
C LEU A 147 -0.60 10.98 6.96
N GLN A 148 -1.27 11.11 8.10
CA GLN A 148 -1.02 12.17 9.07
C GLN A 148 -0.07 11.68 10.17
N HIS A 149 1.08 12.32 10.30
CA HIS A 149 2.01 12.03 11.39
C HIS A 149 1.36 12.37 12.74
N THR A 150 1.34 11.42 13.67
CA THR A 150 0.55 11.52 14.90
C THR A 150 1.06 12.58 15.88
N LYS A 151 2.37 12.81 15.94
CA LYS A 151 2.96 13.80 16.86
C LYS A 151 2.81 15.23 16.35
N SER A 152 3.10 15.48 15.08
CA SER A 152 3.10 16.84 14.52
C SER A 152 1.82 17.22 13.78
N ASN A 153 0.89 16.28 13.59
CA ASN A 153 -0.34 16.43 12.80
C ASN A 153 -0.12 16.83 11.33
N LYS A 154 1.13 16.79 10.84
CA LYS A 154 1.48 17.11 9.46
C LYS A 154 1.25 15.91 8.54
N LEU A 155 0.80 16.17 7.33
CA LEU A 155 0.58 15.14 6.32
C LEU A 155 1.90 14.79 5.61
N LEU A 156 2.13 13.50 5.37
CA LEU A 156 3.16 13.01 4.47
C LEU A 156 2.86 13.49 3.06
N GLY A 157 3.88 14.01 2.37
CA GLY A 157 3.69 14.56 1.04
C GLY A 157 4.98 14.87 0.32
N ILE A 158 4.80 15.55 -0.82
CA ILE A 158 5.87 16.10 -1.64
C ILE A 158 5.63 17.59 -1.85
N SER A 159 6.71 18.33 -2.08
CA SER A 159 6.65 19.78 -2.25
C SER A 159 7.18 20.21 -3.60
N TRP A 160 6.69 21.36 -4.06
CA TRP A 160 7.24 22.07 -5.19
C TRP A 160 7.43 23.53 -4.84
N TYR A 161 8.26 24.22 -5.61
CA TYR A 161 8.40 25.65 -5.53
C TYR A 161 8.22 26.26 -6.91
N GLY A 162 7.68 27.48 -6.93
CA GLY A 162 7.65 28.34 -8.10
C GLY A 162 8.80 29.34 -8.05
N SER A 163 9.47 29.55 -9.17
CA SER A 163 10.41 30.64 -9.39
C SER A 163 10.11 31.28 -10.74
N GLY A 164 9.61 32.51 -10.73
CA GLY A 164 9.06 33.17 -11.91
C GLY A 164 7.93 32.36 -12.54
N ASN A 165 8.07 32.02 -13.82
CA ASN A 165 7.09 31.22 -14.56
C ASN A 165 7.41 29.70 -14.57
N SER A 166 8.36 29.26 -13.72
CA SER A 166 8.79 27.86 -13.67
C SER A 166 8.49 27.24 -12.31
N TYR A 167 7.96 26.02 -12.32
CA TYR A 167 7.68 25.21 -11.14
C TYR A 167 8.48 23.92 -11.17
N SER A 168 8.99 23.54 -10.01
CA SER A 168 9.78 22.31 -9.87
C SER A 168 9.58 21.69 -8.50
N TYR A 169 9.55 20.36 -8.49
CA TYR A 169 9.47 19.57 -7.27
C TYR A 169 10.81 19.60 -6.53
N GLN A 170 10.72 19.66 -5.20
CA GLN A 170 11.87 19.65 -4.31
C GLN A 170 12.64 18.34 -4.46
N LYS A 171 13.96 18.45 -4.43
CA LYS A 171 14.87 17.32 -4.61
C LYS A 171 15.44 16.89 -3.27
N SER A 172 15.47 15.58 -3.08
CA SER A 172 16.05 14.91 -1.92
C SER A 172 17.53 15.29 -1.76
N PRO A 173 18.04 15.39 -0.52
CA PRO A 173 19.37 15.94 -0.25
C PRO A 173 20.53 15.23 -0.94
N THR A 174 20.44 13.92 -1.18
CA THR A 174 21.59 13.13 -1.65
C THR A 174 21.35 12.56 -3.04
N PHE A 175 20.26 11.81 -3.23
CA PHE A 175 20.02 11.12 -4.49
C PHE A 175 19.42 12.01 -5.58
N GLY A 176 18.82 13.16 -5.22
CA GLY A 176 18.23 14.09 -6.19
C GLY A 176 16.91 13.62 -6.81
N SER A 177 16.33 12.53 -6.30
CA SER A 177 14.92 12.14 -6.51
C SER A 177 13.97 13.11 -5.81
N THR A 178 12.67 12.95 -6.01
CA THR A 178 11.67 13.82 -5.37
C THR A 178 11.74 13.68 -3.85
N GLU A 179 11.87 14.81 -3.16
CA GLU A 179 11.91 14.86 -1.69
C GLU A 179 10.54 14.53 -1.09
N VAL A 180 10.53 13.65 -0.10
CA VAL A 180 9.35 13.31 0.70
C VAL A 180 9.46 14.03 2.04
N ASN A 181 8.40 14.72 2.46
CA ASN A 181 8.40 15.51 3.68
C ASN A 181 7.04 15.50 4.38
N CYS A 182 6.98 16.06 5.59
CA CYS A 182 5.75 16.32 6.31
C CYS A 182 5.36 17.80 6.20
N GLY A 183 4.16 18.06 5.66
CA GLY A 183 3.63 19.40 5.40
C GLY A 183 3.82 19.89 3.96
N GLY A 184 4.02 18.98 3.02
CA GLY A 184 4.18 19.30 1.60
C GLY A 184 2.89 19.76 0.92
N ASN A 185 3.04 20.24 -0.32
CA ASN A 185 1.94 20.81 -1.10
C ASN A 185 0.98 19.75 -1.65
N ALA A 186 1.47 18.53 -1.96
CA ALA A 186 0.64 17.38 -2.31
C ALA A 186 0.81 16.29 -1.26
N SER A 187 -0.32 15.79 -0.75
CA SER A 187 -0.38 14.78 0.31
C SER A 187 -1.44 13.72 0.06
N GLU A 188 -1.99 13.66 -1.15
CA GLU A 188 -2.93 12.62 -1.57
C GLU A 188 -2.16 11.43 -2.12
N TRP A 189 -2.16 10.35 -1.37
CA TRP A 189 -1.52 9.09 -1.71
C TRP A 189 -2.55 8.08 -2.21
N LYS A 190 -2.07 7.03 -2.88
CA LYS A 190 -2.86 5.85 -3.22
C LYS A 190 -2.11 4.60 -2.79
N PHE A 191 -2.86 3.64 -2.27
CA PHE A 191 -2.39 2.26 -2.20
C PHE A 191 -2.36 1.68 -3.59
N ASN A 192 -1.32 0.91 -3.91
CA ASN A 192 -1.24 0.10 -5.11
C ASN A 192 -0.78 -1.28 -4.66
N TYR A 193 -1.33 -2.32 -5.26
CA TYR A 193 -0.99 -3.68 -4.86
C TYR A 193 0.42 -4.04 -5.34
N SER A 194 1.24 -4.61 -4.45
CA SER A 194 2.67 -4.88 -4.75
C SER A 194 2.87 -5.99 -5.78
N LYS A 195 1.94 -6.96 -5.79
CA LYS A 195 1.92 -8.08 -6.73
C LYS A 195 1.02 -7.74 -7.91
N SER A 196 1.58 -7.72 -9.10
CA SER A 196 0.80 -7.54 -10.33
C SER A 196 -0.16 -8.72 -10.52
N GLU A 197 -1.46 -8.45 -10.61
CA GLU A 197 -2.32 -8.98 -11.67
C GLU A 197 -3.68 -8.29 -11.68
N GLU A 198 -4.30 -8.33 -12.86
CA GLU A 198 -5.35 -7.44 -13.35
C GLU A 198 -6.64 -7.45 -12.51
N ASN A 199 -7.24 -6.26 -12.46
CA ASN A 199 -8.67 -6.00 -12.35
C ASN A 199 -9.47 -6.94 -11.46
N HIS A 200 -9.64 -6.61 -10.17
CA HIS A 200 -10.91 -6.68 -9.44
C HIS A 200 -10.76 -5.94 -8.10
N GLU A 201 -11.86 -5.58 -7.45
CA GLU A 201 -11.91 -4.83 -6.19
C GLU A 201 -11.30 -5.63 -5.02
N SER A 202 -9.98 -5.74 -4.96
CA SER A 202 -9.27 -6.26 -3.79
C SER A 202 -9.29 -5.19 -2.70
N TYR A 203 -9.75 -5.60 -1.52
CA TYR A 203 -9.80 -4.75 -0.33
C TYR A 203 -8.47 -4.82 0.41
N LEU A 204 -8.03 -3.69 0.98
CA LEU A 204 -6.85 -3.63 1.83
C LEU A 204 -7.09 -4.41 3.14
N LYS A 205 -6.19 -5.35 3.46
CA LYS A 205 -6.14 -6.13 4.70
C LYS A 205 -4.94 -5.67 5.54
N SER A 206 -4.95 -5.99 6.83
CA SER A 206 -3.78 -5.77 7.70
C SER A 206 -2.64 -6.65 7.26
N ASN A 207 -1.41 -6.14 7.36
CA ASN A 207 -0.17 -6.80 6.94
C ASN A 207 -0.04 -7.01 5.43
N ASP A 208 -0.90 -6.36 4.63
CA ASP A 208 -0.73 -6.35 3.19
C ASP A 208 0.53 -5.57 2.81
N ILE A 209 1.26 -6.11 1.83
CA ILE A 209 2.43 -5.46 1.23
C ILE A 209 1.94 -4.62 0.05
N ILE A 210 2.25 -3.34 0.10
CA ILE A 210 1.72 -2.32 -0.79
C ILE A 210 2.83 -1.44 -1.36
N TYR A 211 2.53 -0.81 -2.50
CA TYR A 211 3.22 0.38 -2.95
C TYR A 211 2.40 1.62 -2.63
N LEU A 212 3.05 2.64 -2.10
CA LEU A 212 2.45 3.96 -1.90
C LEU A 212 2.80 4.85 -3.08
N SER A 213 1.80 5.33 -3.81
CA SER A 213 2.00 6.24 -4.93
C SER A 213 1.40 7.61 -4.68
N ILE A 214 2.02 8.63 -5.27
CA ILE A 214 1.57 10.02 -5.26
C ILE A 214 1.68 10.59 -6.65
N LYS A 215 0.72 11.43 -7.04
CA LYS A 215 0.73 12.09 -8.34
C LYS A 215 1.33 13.49 -8.22
N LYS A 216 2.26 13.81 -9.12
CA LYS A 216 2.70 15.18 -9.32
C LYS A 216 1.61 15.98 -10.02
N SER A 217 0.80 16.69 -9.25
CA SER A 217 -0.36 17.42 -9.75
C SER A 217 -0.04 18.72 -10.50
N VAL A 218 1.20 19.20 -10.49
CA VAL A 218 1.57 20.51 -11.05
C VAL A 218 2.63 20.36 -12.13
N ASP A 219 2.41 20.99 -13.29
CA ASP A 219 3.38 21.02 -14.38
C ASP A 219 4.45 22.10 -14.21
N ARG A 220 5.41 22.19 -15.14
CA ARG A 220 6.49 23.20 -15.09
C ARG A 220 6.00 24.65 -15.16
N SER A 221 4.77 24.89 -15.61
CA SER A 221 4.16 26.22 -15.65
C SER A 221 3.33 26.56 -14.41
N GLY A 222 3.22 25.63 -13.45
CA GLY A 222 2.44 25.81 -12.24
C GLY A 222 0.97 25.44 -12.39
N ARG A 223 0.57 24.84 -13.52
CA ARG A 223 -0.83 24.47 -13.76
C ARG A 223 -1.12 23.07 -13.23
N THR A 224 -2.29 22.91 -12.65
CA THR A 224 -2.81 21.60 -12.25
C THR A 224 -2.98 20.72 -13.47
N THR A 225 -2.45 19.50 -13.45
CA THR A 225 -2.48 18.56 -14.56
C THR A 225 -3.03 17.19 -14.17
N HIS A 226 -3.94 16.68 -15.00
CA HIS A 226 -4.43 15.31 -14.91
C HIS A 226 -3.49 14.29 -15.56
N ILE A 227 -2.40 14.72 -16.20
CA ILE A 227 -1.38 13.85 -16.84
C ILE A 227 -0.09 13.83 -16.01
N GLY A 228 -0.14 14.39 -14.80
CA GLY A 228 0.96 14.37 -13.84
C GLY A 228 1.57 12.98 -13.64
N SER A 229 2.90 12.90 -13.61
CA SER A 229 3.60 11.64 -13.39
C SER A 229 3.29 11.07 -12.01
N VAL A 230 2.99 9.78 -11.97
CA VAL A 230 2.85 9.03 -10.72
C VAL A 230 4.24 8.60 -10.26
N GLU A 231 4.54 8.84 -8.99
CA GLU A 231 5.76 8.42 -8.33
C GLU A 231 5.45 7.56 -7.10
N PHE A 232 6.38 6.71 -6.73
CA PHE A 232 6.23 5.72 -5.66
C PHE A 232 7.22 6.00 -4.53
N LEU A 233 6.78 5.74 -3.30
CA LEU A 233 7.59 5.90 -2.09
C LEU A 233 8.64 4.78 -2.01
N ARG A 234 9.91 5.17 -1.95
CA ARG A 234 11.05 4.27 -1.89
C ARG A 234 11.91 4.52 -0.67
N CYS A 235 12.37 3.43 -0.06
CA CYS A 235 13.48 3.44 0.87
C CYS A 235 14.71 2.80 0.21
N HIS A 236 15.87 3.43 0.33
CA HIS A 236 17.12 2.91 -0.22
C HIS A 236 18.28 3.12 0.75
N ASP A 237 19.45 2.56 0.46
CA ASP A 237 20.60 2.57 1.37
C ASP A 237 21.38 3.89 1.43
N VAL A 238 20.88 4.94 0.77
CA VAL A 238 21.49 6.27 0.82
C VAL A 238 21.10 6.95 2.12
N ARG A 239 22.05 7.70 2.67
CA ARG A 239 21.88 8.40 3.95
C ARG A 239 22.37 9.82 3.86
N PHE A 240 21.84 10.67 4.72
CA PHE A 240 22.27 12.06 4.87
C PHE A 240 22.35 12.43 6.35
N THR A 241 23.17 13.43 6.66
CA THR A 241 23.43 13.87 8.03
C THR A 241 22.77 15.21 8.33
N ILE A 242 22.18 15.33 9.53
CA ILE A 242 21.77 16.62 10.09
C ILE A 242 22.35 16.72 11.50
N GLY A 243 23.26 17.68 11.70
CA GLY A 243 24.06 17.72 12.92
C GLY A 243 24.92 16.46 13.03
N ASN A 244 24.82 15.76 14.16
CA ASN A 244 25.56 14.52 14.42
C ASN A 244 24.75 13.26 14.07
N ASP A 245 23.48 13.41 13.69
CA ASP A 245 22.59 12.30 13.38
C ASP A 245 22.63 11.93 11.90
N ASN A 246 22.52 10.63 11.62
CA ASN A 246 22.50 10.07 10.27
C ASN A 246 21.12 9.44 9.99
N PHE A 247 20.52 9.82 8.86
CA PHE A 247 19.16 9.44 8.48
C PHE A 247 19.17 8.69 7.16
N GLN A 248 18.42 7.59 7.10
CA GLN A 248 18.18 6.87 5.84
C GLN A 248 17.18 7.65 4.99
N GLU A 249 17.56 7.92 3.74
CA GLU A 249 16.80 8.77 2.83
C GLU A 249 15.54 8.06 2.32
N ILE A 250 14.44 8.81 2.27
CA ILE A 250 13.15 8.38 1.71
C ILE A 250 12.79 9.33 0.57
N VAL A 251 12.46 8.77 -0.57
CA VAL A 251 12.24 9.52 -1.82
C VAL A 251 11.02 9.04 -2.57
N CYS A 252 10.55 9.86 -3.50
CA CYS A 252 9.63 9.45 -4.55
C CYS A 252 10.36 9.30 -5.89
N HIS A 253 10.04 8.24 -6.64
CA HIS A 253 10.62 7.94 -7.96
C HIS A 253 9.57 7.38 -8.93
N ASN A 254 9.85 7.41 -10.24
CA ASN A 254 9.02 6.81 -11.29
C ASN A 254 9.74 5.66 -12.05
N GLU A 255 10.83 5.16 -11.48
CA GLU A 255 11.58 4.02 -12.00
C GLU A 255 10.87 2.68 -11.78
N ARG A 256 11.44 1.59 -12.29
CA ARG A 256 10.95 0.22 -12.08
C ARG A 256 10.83 -0.08 -10.57
N LEU A 257 9.68 -0.63 -10.19
CA LEU A 257 9.39 -1.06 -8.82
C LEU A 257 10.14 -2.35 -8.45
N GLY A 258 10.50 -2.47 -7.18
CA GLY A 258 11.13 -3.66 -6.61
C GLY A 258 11.02 -3.69 -5.08
N ALA A 259 11.80 -4.57 -4.45
CA ALA A 259 11.70 -4.86 -3.01
C ALA A 259 11.92 -3.63 -2.08
N ASN A 260 12.59 -2.59 -2.57
CA ASN A 260 12.82 -1.33 -1.86
C ASN A 260 11.61 -0.39 -1.83
N ASP A 261 10.54 -0.77 -2.52
CA ASP A 261 9.30 -0.03 -2.65
C ASP A 261 8.17 -0.70 -1.83
N ASP A 262 8.42 -1.88 -1.27
CA ASP A 262 7.45 -2.67 -0.51
C ASP A 262 7.25 -2.11 0.91
N TRP A 263 6.02 -1.70 1.21
CA TRP A 263 5.60 -1.23 2.53
C TRP A 263 4.51 -2.13 3.11
N CYS A 264 4.62 -2.46 4.39
CA CYS A 264 3.63 -3.21 5.15
C CYS A 264 2.90 -2.27 6.13
N ILE A 265 1.57 -2.30 6.13
CA ILE A 265 0.76 -1.56 7.09
C ILE A 265 0.51 -2.44 8.31
N GLU A 266 0.98 -2.00 9.46
CA GLU A 266 0.82 -2.70 10.73
C GLU A 266 -0.11 -1.93 11.68
N LEU A 267 -1.04 -2.66 12.28
CA LEU A 267 -1.89 -2.20 13.36
C LEU A 267 -1.05 -2.18 14.65
N ILE A 268 -0.92 -1.00 15.27
CA ILE A 268 -0.26 -0.88 16.58
C ILE A 268 -1.35 -0.80 17.63
N GLU A 269 -1.57 -1.89 18.35
CA GLU A 269 -2.38 -1.88 19.56
C GLU A 269 -1.67 -0.99 20.59
N GLN A 270 -2.29 0.14 20.93
CA GLN A 270 -1.84 0.90 22.09
C GLN A 270 -2.34 0.13 23.32
N CYS A 271 -1.44 -0.52 24.04
CA CYS A 271 -1.76 -1.00 25.39
C CYS A 271 -2.19 0.24 26.20
N ALA A 272 -3.48 0.27 26.57
CA ALA A 272 -4.05 1.28 27.46
C ALA A 272 -3.54 1.11 28.90
#